data_AF-A0A7V3BVX5-F1
#
_entry.id   AF-A0A7V3BVX5-F1
#
_cell.length_a   1.000
_cell.length_b   1.000
_cell.length_c   1.000
_cell.angle_alpha   90.00
_cell.angle_beta   90.00
_cell.angle_gamma   90.00
#
_symmetry.space_group_name_H-M   'P 1'
#
loop_
_entity.id
_entity.type
_entity.pdbx_description
1 polymer ?
#
loop_
_entity_poly.entity_id
_entity_poly.type
_entity_poly.pdbx_seq_one_letter_code
_entity_poly.pdbx_strand_id
1 'polypeptide(L)'
;MRRAVAVLALTGAILLLPAVALAHPLGNFTVNTSARIVLSPGTVRIDYVLDMAEIPTVQAMPSLDADGDGAVSDPEGDAWATERAAELLSGLRLAVDGEPVPLVVSTASLELLPGQGGLEVLRLEAAFSGRVGTRGDLAFRDTNLEDRVGWHEVTAVGAAGVAIAGSNVPTASPSDRLRSYPTDLLSIPLDVREATLSFAPGESAPLSSAGEAQPGSVSRPGLAGGAFADLVERTGPLMLLALLLAFGFGAIHALGPGHG
;
A
#
# COMPACT_ATOMS: atom_id res chain seq x y z
N MET A 1 47.23 -26.38 3.35
CA MET A 1 46.20 -26.55 2.29
C MET A 1 44.82 -26.93 2.85
N ARG A 2 44.66 -28.03 3.60
CA ARG A 2 43.35 -28.44 4.16
C ARG A 2 42.64 -27.40 5.06
N ARG A 3 43.39 -26.60 5.83
CA ARG A 3 42.84 -25.53 6.67
C ARG A 3 42.43 -24.27 5.89
N ALA A 4 43.07 -24.00 4.75
CA ALA A 4 42.73 -22.85 3.89
C ALA A 4 41.46 -23.10 3.07
N VAL A 5 41.25 -24.35 2.62
CA VAL A 5 40.01 -24.77 1.95
C VAL A 5 38.81 -24.74 2.90
N ALA A 6 39.01 -25.10 4.18
CA ALA A 6 37.96 -25.04 5.18
C ALA A 6 37.53 -23.59 5.52
N VAL A 7 38.45 -22.63 5.52
CA VAL A 7 38.14 -21.21 5.77
C VAL A 7 37.41 -20.59 4.57
N LEU A 8 37.82 -20.89 3.33
CA LEU A 8 37.11 -20.43 2.13
C LEU A 8 35.70 -21.02 2.00
N ALA A 9 35.51 -22.28 2.41
CA ALA A 9 34.18 -22.90 2.42
C ALA A 9 33.25 -22.30 3.49
N LEU A 10 33.81 -21.87 4.63
CA LEU A 10 33.04 -21.25 5.72
C LEU A 10 32.66 -19.79 5.40
N THR A 11 33.52 -19.02 4.73
CA THR A 11 33.16 -17.67 4.24
C THR A 11 32.18 -17.72 3.07
N GLY A 12 32.28 -18.71 2.18
CA GLY A 12 31.28 -18.92 1.12
C GLY A 12 29.90 -19.29 1.65
N ALA A 13 29.83 -20.06 2.74
CA ALA A 13 28.56 -20.47 3.35
C ALA A 13 27.83 -19.34 4.11
N ILE A 14 28.56 -18.34 4.61
CA ILE A 14 27.97 -17.15 5.28
C ILE A 14 27.41 -16.14 4.26
N LEU A 15 27.95 -16.09 3.04
CA LEU A 15 27.46 -15.24 1.94
C LEU A 15 26.22 -15.79 1.22
N LEU A 16 25.77 -17.00 1.56
CA LEU A 16 24.63 -17.69 0.95
C LEU A 16 23.36 -17.66 1.83
N LEU A 17 23.36 -16.91 2.92
CA LEU A 17 22.12 -16.60 3.62
C LEU A 17 21.42 -15.50 2.80
N PRO A 18 20.33 -15.80 2.06
CA PRO A 18 19.52 -14.72 1.53
C PRO A 18 19.06 -13.92 2.75
N ALA A 19 19.45 -12.65 2.83
CA ALA A 19 18.70 -11.73 3.65
C ALA A 19 17.28 -11.81 3.08
N VAL A 20 16.36 -12.43 3.84
CA VAL A 20 14.95 -12.44 3.50
C VAL A 20 14.47 -11.03 3.79
N ALA A 21 14.83 -10.14 2.88
CA ALA A 21 14.25 -8.84 2.75
C ALA A 21 12.87 -9.14 2.12
N LEU A 22 11.80 -8.82 2.85
CA LEU A 22 10.43 -8.98 2.38
C LEU A 22 10.08 -7.89 1.36
N ALA A 23 9.91 -8.26 0.08
CA ALA A 23 9.34 -7.41 -0.98
C ALA A 23 8.18 -6.55 -0.43
N HIS A 24 7.91 -5.34 -0.97
CA HIS A 24 6.67 -4.66 -0.59
C HIS A 24 5.55 -5.70 -0.74
N PRO A 25 4.76 -6.01 0.30
CA PRO A 25 4.10 -7.34 0.36
C PRO A 25 3.15 -7.63 -0.80
N LEU A 26 2.75 -6.57 -1.51
CA LEU A 26 1.85 -6.57 -2.66
C LEU A 26 2.51 -6.21 -4.00
N GLY A 27 3.82 -5.97 -4.02
CA GLY A 27 4.62 -5.61 -5.20
C GLY A 27 5.00 -4.12 -5.27
N ASN A 28 6.05 -3.83 -6.05
CA ASN A 28 6.74 -2.52 -6.10
C ASN A 28 5.97 -1.37 -6.76
N PHE A 29 4.79 -1.63 -7.31
CA PHE A 29 3.95 -0.66 -8.02
C PHE A 29 2.67 -0.29 -7.25
N THR A 30 2.51 -0.81 -6.03
CA THR A 30 1.26 -0.66 -5.29
C THR A 30 1.15 0.68 -4.58
N VAL A 31 -0.07 1.19 -4.51
CA VAL A 31 -0.44 2.33 -3.65
C VAL A 31 -1.60 1.88 -2.78
N ASN A 32 -1.37 1.83 -1.47
CA ASN A 32 -2.26 1.22 -0.51
C ASN A 32 -2.86 2.29 0.41
N THR A 33 -4.11 2.09 0.82
CA THR A 33 -4.81 3.00 1.72
C THR A 33 -5.48 2.27 2.88
N SER A 34 -5.45 2.90 4.05
CA SER A 34 -6.20 2.46 5.23
C SER A 34 -6.95 3.65 5.79
N ALA A 35 -8.27 3.62 5.76
CA ALA A 35 -9.13 4.59 6.42
C ALA A 35 -9.78 3.99 7.67
N ARG A 36 -9.34 4.41 8.85
CA ARG A 36 -9.97 4.01 10.12
C ARG A 36 -10.90 5.09 10.63
N ILE A 37 -12.19 4.83 10.61
CA ILE A 37 -13.24 5.69 11.15
C ILE A 37 -13.27 5.50 12.67
N VAL A 38 -13.04 6.58 13.41
CA VAL A 38 -13.08 6.63 14.87
C VAL A 38 -14.21 7.58 15.29
N LEU A 39 -15.25 7.01 15.89
CA LEU A 39 -16.39 7.77 16.41
C LEU A 39 -16.21 8.04 17.90
N SER A 40 -16.34 9.31 18.27
CA SER A 40 -16.34 9.79 19.66
C SER A 40 -17.58 10.67 19.89
N PRO A 41 -17.95 10.99 21.14
CA PRO A 41 -19.09 11.88 21.38
C PRO A 41 -18.95 13.23 20.66
N GLY A 42 -19.84 13.47 19.68
CA GLY A 42 -19.91 14.72 18.92
C GLY A 42 -18.88 14.87 17.79
N THR A 43 -17.99 13.90 17.60
CA THR A 43 -16.91 13.98 16.60
C THR A 43 -16.68 12.65 15.89
N VAL A 44 -16.29 12.77 14.63
CA VAL A 44 -15.77 11.66 13.83
C VAL A 44 -14.37 12.04 13.39
N ARG A 45 -13.44 11.09 13.48
CA ARG A 45 -12.08 11.22 12.97
C ARG A 45 -11.79 10.07 12.02
N ILE A 46 -11.13 10.35 10.91
CA ILE A 46 -10.65 9.35 9.95
C ILE A 46 -9.14 9.34 10.06
N ASP A 47 -8.60 8.26 10.58
CA ASP A 47 -7.16 8.01 10.63
C ASP A 47 -6.74 7.34 9.33
N TYR A 48 -6.20 8.14 8.42
CA TYR A 48 -5.84 7.76 7.07
C TYR A 48 -4.36 7.42 6.97
N VAL A 49 -4.06 6.33 6.25
CA VAL A 49 -2.70 5.99 5.85
C VAL A 49 -2.69 5.88 4.34
N LEU A 50 -1.74 6.56 3.71
CA LEU A 50 -1.34 6.34 2.33
C LEU A 50 0.05 5.69 2.36
N ASP A 51 0.19 4.55 1.71
CA ASP A 51 1.43 3.80 1.62
C ASP A 51 1.78 3.58 0.14
N MET A 52 2.96 4.02 -0.25
CA MET A 52 3.45 3.99 -1.62
C MET A 52 4.67 3.09 -1.68
N ALA A 53 4.58 2.06 -2.52
CA ALA A 53 5.73 1.19 -2.80
C ALA A 53 6.83 1.95 -3.58
N GLU A 54 7.97 1.30 -3.79
CA GLU A 54 9.19 1.92 -4.32
C GLU A 54 8.99 2.76 -5.59
N ILE A 55 8.30 2.23 -6.61
CA ILE A 55 8.17 2.94 -7.88
C ILE A 55 7.22 4.16 -7.76
N PRO A 56 6.04 4.05 -7.14
CA PRO A 56 5.23 5.23 -6.83
C PRO A 56 5.99 6.27 -5.99
N THR A 57 6.80 5.87 -5.02
CA THR A 57 7.61 6.80 -4.22
C THR A 57 8.62 7.54 -5.10
N VAL A 58 9.36 6.83 -5.95
CA VAL A 58 10.27 7.46 -6.93
C VAL A 58 9.52 8.44 -7.84
N GLN A 59 8.30 8.12 -8.26
CA GLN A 59 7.46 9.02 -9.06
C GLN A 59 7.02 10.27 -8.29
N ALA A 60 6.89 10.20 -6.96
CA ALA A 60 6.55 11.34 -6.11
C ALA A 60 7.76 12.23 -5.79
N MET A 61 8.99 11.71 -5.84
CA MET A 61 10.22 12.44 -5.47
C MET A 61 10.35 13.83 -6.08
N PRO A 62 10.08 14.09 -7.38
CA PRO A 62 10.21 15.44 -7.93
C PRO A 62 9.30 16.50 -7.30
N SER A 63 8.23 16.08 -6.63
CA SER A 63 7.36 16.97 -5.85
C SER A 63 7.73 17.04 -4.37
N LEU A 64 8.40 16.00 -3.87
CA LEU A 64 8.75 15.81 -2.47
C LEU A 64 10.10 16.46 -2.12
N ASP A 65 11.09 16.33 -3.00
CA ASP A 65 12.39 17.01 -3.00
C ASP A 65 12.23 18.29 -3.85
N ALA A 66 11.81 19.37 -3.18
CA ALA A 66 11.37 20.58 -3.85
C ALA A 66 12.55 21.46 -4.27
N ASP A 67 13.68 21.37 -3.55
CA ASP A 67 14.91 22.09 -3.87
C ASP A 67 15.87 21.32 -4.81
N GLY A 68 15.65 20.01 -4.99
CA GLY A 68 16.33 19.16 -5.94
C GLY A 68 17.73 18.72 -5.50
N ASP A 69 18.00 18.71 -4.19
CA ASP A 69 19.30 18.32 -3.64
C ASP A 69 19.49 16.80 -3.51
N GLY A 70 18.43 16.02 -3.78
CA GLY A 70 18.42 14.56 -3.74
C GLY A 70 18.12 13.97 -2.37
N ALA A 71 17.76 14.79 -1.38
CA ALA A 71 17.25 14.38 -0.09
C ALA A 71 15.92 15.08 0.20
N VAL A 72 15.13 14.52 1.11
CA VAL A 72 13.89 15.16 1.59
C VAL A 72 14.13 15.64 3.00
N SER A 73 14.13 16.95 3.19
CA SER A 73 14.25 17.57 4.50
C SER A 73 12.92 17.53 5.27
N ASP A 74 12.95 17.66 6.60
CA ASP A 74 11.73 17.70 7.41
C ASP A 74 10.73 18.77 6.93
N PRO A 75 11.15 20.03 6.62
CA PRO A 75 10.23 21.04 6.11
C PRO A 75 9.57 20.69 4.77
N GLU A 76 10.30 20.03 3.87
CA GLU A 76 9.77 19.58 2.58
C GLU A 76 8.76 18.45 2.76
N GLY A 77 9.10 17.46 3.60
CA GLY A 77 8.20 16.37 3.97
C GLY A 77 6.91 16.88 4.62
N ASP A 78 7.00 17.83 5.55
CA ASP A 78 5.84 18.45 6.21
C ASP A 78 4.95 19.23 5.23
N ALA A 79 5.57 20.00 4.32
CA ALA A 79 4.85 20.76 3.31
C ALA A 79 4.10 19.82 2.35
N TRP A 80 4.80 18.80 1.83
CA TRP A 80 4.22 17.80 0.94
C TRP A 80 3.12 16.99 1.63
N ALA A 81 3.31 16.57 2.88
CA ALA A 81 2.31 15.83 3.64
C ALA A 81 1.02 16.65 3.82
N THR A 82 1.16 17.94 4.11
CA THR A 82 0.03 18.86 4.26
C THR A 82 -0.73 19.04 2.95
N GLU A 83 -0.02 19.25 1.84
CA GLU A 83 -0.61 19.38 0.50
C GLU A 83 -1.33 18.07 0.09
N ARG A 84 -0.65 16.93 0.19
CA ARG A 84 -1.22 15.62 -0.14
C ARG A 84 -2.42 15.28 0.74
N ALA A 85 -2.41 15.63 2.03
CA ALA A 85 -3.58 15.44 2.89
C ALA A 85 -4.78 16.28 2.43
N ALA A 86 -4.57 17.51 1.97
CA ALA A 86 -5.63 18.34 1.41
C ALA A 86 -6.19 17.76 0.10
N GLU A 87 -5.33 17.22 -0.76
CA GLU A 87 -5.74 16.49 -1.97
C GLU A 87 -6.59 15.27 -1.62
N LEU A 88 -6.11 14.42 -0.71
CA LEU A 88 -6.83 13.21 -0.27
C LEU A 88 -8.19 13.54 0.35
N LEU A 89 -8.28 14.60 1.15
CA LEU A 89 -9.54 15.07 1.74
C LEU A 89 -10.60 15.36 0.67
N SER A 90 -10.19 15.85 -0.51
CA SER A 90 -11.12 16.13 -1.61
C SER A 90 -11.77 14.88 -2.21
N GLY A 91 -11.20 13.68 -2.00
CA GLY A 91 -11.77 12.39 -2.37
C GLY A 91 -12.56 11.69 -1.25
N LEU A 92 -12.58 12.24 -0.03
CA LEU A 92 -13.34 11.67 1.08
C LEU A 92 -14.75 12.24 1.14
N ARG A 93 -15.74 11.36 1.30
CA ARG A 93 -17.16 11.72 1.48
C ARG A 93 -17.67 11.05 2.74
N LEU A 94 -18.25 11.85 3.62
CA LEU A 94 -18.89 11.38 4.85
C LEU A 94 -20.27 12.02 4.98
N ALA A 95 -21.26 11.21 5.33
CA ALA A 95 -22.60 11.69 5.64
C ALA A 95 -23.15 10.98 6.87
N VAL A 96 -24.02 11.66 7.62
CA VAL A 96 -24.81 11.07 8.72
C VAL A 96 -26.27 11.36 8.45
N ASP A 97 -27.12 10.33 8.46
CA ASP A 97 -28.54 10.41 8.14
C ASP A 97 -28.81 11.07 6.77
N GLY A 98 -27.87 10.91 5.82
CA GLY A 98 -27.92 11.51 4.49
C GLY A 98 -27.36 12.94 4.39
N GLU A 99 -27.07 13.60 5.52
CA GLU A 99 -26.50 14.96 5.54
C GLU A 99 -24.97 14.94 5.48
N PRO A 100 -24.32 15.70 4.57
CA PRO A 100 -22.87 15.74 4.46
C PRO A 100 -22.20 16.27 5.74
N VAL A 101 -21.15 15.58 6.19
CA VAL A 101 -20.31 16.00 7.30
C VAL A 101 -19.02 16.61 6.75
N PRO A 102 -18.80 17.94 6.89
CA PRO A 102 -17.57 18.55 6.45
C PRO A 102 -16.40 18.06 7.30
N LEU A 103 -15.37 17.57 6.63
CA LEU A 103 -14.13 17.11 7.22
C LEU A 103 -13.04 18.18 7.04
N VAL A 104 -12.13 18.28 8.02
CA VAL A 104 -10.94 19.14 7.95
C VAL A 104 -9.68 18.34 8.25
N VAL A 105 -8.56 18.71 7.62
CA VAL A 105 -7.25 18.15 7.96
C VAL A 105 -6.90 18.58 9.39
N SER A 106 -6.63 17.61 10.25
CA SER A 106 -6.25 17.83 11.64
C SER A 106 -4.74 17.67 11.83
N THR A 107 -4.15 16.64 11.22
CA THR A 107 -2.72 16.37 11.22
C THR A 107 -2.33 15.71 9.90
N ALA A 108 -1.08 15.88 9.49
CA ALA A 108 -0.45 15.16 8.40
C ALA A 108 1.05 14.98 8.71
N SER A 109 1.61 13.83 8.38
CA SER A 109 3.04 13.53 8.52
C SER A 109 3.47 12.53 7.47
N LEU A 110 4.73 12.62 7.05
CA LEU A 110 5.33 11.72 6.08
C LEU A 110 6.58 11.06 6.68
N GLU A 111 6.79 9.80 6.32
CA GLU A 111 7.96 9.02 6.64
C GLU A 111 8.46 8.33 5.36
N LEU A 112 9.74 8.47 5.06
CA LEU A 112 10.43 7.67 4.06
C LEU A 112 11.10 6.49 4.77
N LEU A 113 10.87 5.29 4.25
CA LEU A 113 11.35 4.04 4.81
C LEU A 113 12.19 3.30 3.78
N PRO A 114 13.19 2.50 4.21
CA PRO A 114 13.96 1.69 3.29
C PRO A 114 13.08 0.64 2.61
N GLY A 115 13.06 0.65 1.29
CA GLY A 115 12.46 -0.38 0.46
C GLY A 115 13.40 -1.54 0.16
N GLN A 116 12.95 -2.39 -0.74
CA GLN A 116 13.49 -3.72 -1.01
C GLN A 116 14.55 -3.77 -2.09
N GLY A 117 14.29 -3.08 -3.19
CA GLY A 117 15.23 -2.83 -4.28
C GLY A 117 16.25 -1.74 -3.96
N GLY A 118 16.32 -1.26 -2.72
CA GLY A 118 17.20 -0.17 -2.30
C GLY A 118 16.66 1.22 -2.62
N LEU A 119 15.39 1.32 -2.99
CA LEU A 119 14.67 2.59 -3.13
C LEU A 119 13.85 2.85 -1.86
N GLU A 120 13.40 4.08 -1.65
CA GLU A 120 12.54 4.41 -0.52
C GLU A 120 11.07 4.02 -0.79
N VAL A 121 10.35 3.67 0.27
CA VAL A 121 8.88 3.61 0.29
C VAL A 121 8.36 4.78 1.12
N LEU A 122 7.19 5.28 0.79
CA LEU A 122 6.61 6.46 1.44
C LEU A 122 5.38 6.05 2.23
N ARG A 123 5.36 6.45 3.50
CA ARG A 123 4.19 6.35 4.36
C ARG A 123 3.74 7.76 4.76
N LEU A 124 2.52 8.11 4.37
CA LEU A 124 1.85 9.31 4.85
C LEU A 124 0.74 8.90 5.83
N GLU A 125 0.75 9.50 7.02
CA GLU A 125 -0.36 9.40 7.97
C GLU A 125 -1.06 10.75 8.08
N ALA A 126 -2.38 10.76 7.93
CA ALA A 126 -3.21 11.95 8.08
C ALA A 126 -4.41 11.67 8.98
N ALA A 127 -4.89 12.70 9.69
CA ALA A 127 -6.14 12.64 10.43
C ALA A 127 -7.11 13.69 9.90
N PHE A 128 -8.32 13.27 9.55
CA PHE A 128 -9.40 14.15 9.13
C PHE A 128 -10.50 14.15 10.18
N SER A 129 -11.00 15.32 10.60
CA SER A 129 -12.01 15.42 11.65
C SER A 129 -13.26 16.15 11.19
N GLY A 130 -14.42 15.69 11.65
CA GLY A 130 -15.72 16.33 11.43
C GLY A 130 -16.57 16.34 12.70
N ARG A 131 -17.58 17.21 12.74
CA ARG A 131 -18.57 17.24 13.81
C ARG A 131 -19.78 16.40 13.42
N VAL A 132 -20.24 15.57 14.35
CA VAL A 132 -21.43 14.72 14.17
C VAL A 132 -22.33 14.82 15.39
N GLY A 133 -23.55 14.30 15.29
CA GLY A 133 -24.43 14.13 16.45
C GLY A 133 -23.91 13.09 17.44
N THR A 134 -24.71 12.75 18.44
CA THR A 134 -24.40 11.66 19.38
C THR A 134 -24.88 10.30 18.88
N ARG A 135 -25.70 10.28 17.83
CA ARG A 135 -26.22 9.09 17.16
C ARG A 135 -26.49 9.38 15.69
N GLY A 136 -26.61 8.33 14.88
CA GLY A 136 -27.06 8.41 13.49
C GLY A 136 -26.55 7.25 12.65
N ASP A 137 -26.98 7.20 11.39
CA ASP A 137 -26.52 6.27 10.38
C ASP A 137 -25.43 6.95 9.54
N LEU A 138 -24.20 6.45 9.64
CA LEU A 138 -23.02 6.98 8.96
C LEU A 138 -22.79 6.23 7.64
N ALA A 139 -22.54 7.00 6.58
CA ALA A 139 -22.04 6.52 5.30
C ALA A 139 -20.71 7.20 4.96
N PHE A 140 -19.72 6.41 4.60
CA PHE A 140 -18.38 6.85 4.19
C PHE A 140 -18.04 6.29 2.81
N ARG A 141 -17.35 7.09 1.99
CA ARG A 141 -16.79 6.69 0.70
C ARG A 141 -15.45 7.38 0.46
N ASP A 142 -14.47 6.61 0.00
CA ASP A 142 -13.17 7.08 -0.48
C ASP A 142 -13.06 6.90 -2.00
N THR A 143 -12.96 8.01 -2.74
CA THR A 143 -12.80 8.03 -4.21
C THR A 143 -11.37 8.37 -4.64
N ASN A 144 -10.40 8.33 -3.72
CA ASN A 144 -9.00 8.57 -4.06
C ASN A 144 -8.39 7.36 -4.78
N LEU A 145 -7.46 7.57 -5.72
CA LEU A 145 -6.58 6.50 -6.23
C LEU A 145 -7.33 5.30 -6.86
N GLU A 146 -8.49 5.55 -7.49
CA GLU A 146 -9.29 4.51 -8.17
C GLU A 146 -8.56 3.87 -9.36
N ASP A 147 -7.55 4.56 -9.91
CA ASP A 147 -6.71 4.13 -11.03
C ASP A 147 -5.40 3.45 -10.57
N ARG A 148 -5.25 3.20 -9.27
CA ARG A 148 -4.07 2.56 -8.69
C ARG A 148 -4.39 1.16 -8.21
N VAL A 149 -3.46 0.25 -8.47
CA VAL A 149 -3.52 -1.10 -7.92
C VAL A 149 -2.95 -1.06 -6.50
N GLY A 150 -3.67 -1.63 -5.54
CA GLY A 150 -3.21 -1.73 -4.17
C GLY A 150 -4.27 -2.28 -3.23
N TRP A 151 -3.92 -2.29 -1.95
CA TRP A 151 -4.79 -2.66 -0.85
C TRP A 151 -5.48 -1.42 -0.30
N HIS A 152 -6.80 -1.44 -0.26
CA HIS A 152 -7.65 -0.41 0.28
C HIS A 152 -8.53 -1.03 1.35
N GLU A 153 -8.39 -0.55 2.58
CA GLU A 153 -9.19 -1.00 3.70
C GLU A 153 -9.93 0.16 4.38
N VAL A 154 -11.14 -0.15 4.82
CA VAL A 154 -11.89 0.71 5.74
C VAL A 154 -12.20 -0.09 7.00
N THR A 155 -11.99 0.54 8.14
CA THR A 155 -12.36 -0.01 9.46
C THR A 155 -13.15 1.02 10.25
N ALA A 156 -13.95 0.57 11.21
CA ALA A 156 -14.71 1.48 12.07
C ALA A 156 -14.71 1.04 13.53
N VAL A 157 -14.46 2.00 14.43
CA VAL A 157 -14.42 1.78 15.88
C VAL A 157 -15.09 2.92 16.64
N GLY A 158 -15.87 2.57 17.66
CA GLY A 158 -16.39 3.53 18.63
C GLY A 158 -15.40 3.73 19.77
N ALA A 159 -15.23 4.97 20.22
CA ALA A 159 -14.39 5.37 21.32
C ALA A 159 -15.19 6.18 22.34
N ALA A 160 -14.68 6.27 23.58
CA ALA A 160 -15.24 7.11 24.64
C ALA A 160 -16.77 6.95 24.84
N GLY A 161 -17.26 5.70 24.85
CA GLY A 161 -18.67 5.40 25.10
C GLY A 161 -19.60 5.59 23.89
N VAL A 162 -19.07 5.46 22.67
CA VAL A 162 -19.88 5.29 21.45
C VAL A 162 -19.93 3.82 21.06
N ALA A 163 -21.14 3.29 20.89
CA ALA A 163 -21.41 1.96 20.36
C ALA A 163 -21.59 2.02 18.84
N ILE A 164 -21.04 1.05 18.12
CA ILE A 164 -21.29 0.84 16.69
C ILE A 164 -22.16 -0.41 16.50
N ALA A 165 -23.16 -0.31 15.63
CA ALA A 165 -24.03 -1.42 15.22
C ALA A 165 -24.22 -1.40 13.70
N GLY A 166 -24.58 -2.55 13.10
CA GLY A 166 -24.89 -2.64 11.67
C GLY A 166 -23.73 -2.27 10.74
N SER A 167 -22.48 -2.35 11.21
CA SER A 167 -21.30 -2.03 10.41
C SER A 167 -21.04 -3.10 9.34
N ASN A 168 -20.82 -2.67 8.10
CA ASN A 168 -20.35 -3.54 7.01
C ASN A 168 -18.81 -3.64 6.94
N VAL A 169 -18.09 -2.92 7.79
CA VAL A 169 -16.62 -2.94 7.88
C VAL A 169 -16.15 -3.44 9.25
N PRO A 170 -14.97 -4.09 9.33
CA PRO A 170 -14.45 -4.63 10.57
C PRO A 170 -13.96 -3.54 11.52
N THR A 171 -13.90 -3.88 12.82
CA THR A 171 -13.31 -3.01 13.85
C THR A 171 -11.80 -3.08 13.88
N ALA A 172 -11.24 -4.26 13.66
CA ALA A 172 -9.80 -4.49 13.59
C ALA A 172 -9.30 -4.34 12.15
N SER A 173 -8.13 -3.72 11.98
CA SER A 173 -7.46 -3.69 10.69
C SER A 173 -6.86 -5.07 10.39
N PRO A 174 -7.13 -5.63 9.20
CA PRO A 174 -6.49 -6.87 8.76
C PRO A 174 -4.99 -6.68 8.46
N SER A 175 -4.53 -5.45 8.22
CA SER A 175 -3.15 -5.14 7.85
C SER A 175 -2.35 -4.39 8.92
N ASP A 176 -2.88 -4.25 10.13
CA ASP A 176 -2.38 -3.32 11.15
C ASP A 176 -2.12 -1.90 10.60
N ARG A 177 -3.10 -1.38 9.84
CA ARG A 177 -3.02 -0.09 9.13
C ARG A 177 -1.80 -0.01 8.22
N LEU A 178 -1.67 -1.04 7.37
CA LEU A 178 -0.63 -1.23 6.36
C LEU A 178 0.78 -1.43 6.94
N ARG A 179 0.88 -1.88 8.20
CA ARG A 179 2.17 -2.21 8.85
C ARG A 179 2.51 -3.69 8.76
N SER A 180 1.52 -4.55 8.61
CA SER A 180 1.68 -6.00 8.55
C SER A 180 0.60 -6.61 7.66
N TYR A 181 0.98 -7.08 6.48
CA TYR A 181 0.03 -7.71 5.56
C TYR A 181 -0.19 -9.19 5.93
N PRO A 182 -1.41 -9.73 5.77
CA PRO A 182 -1.66 -11.17 5.94
C PRO A 182 -0.72 -11.98 5.05
N THR A 183 -0.29 -13.17 5.49
CA THR A 183 0.64 -14.01 4.71
C THR A 183 -0.03 -14.82 3.60
N ASP A 184 -1.36 -14.98 3.65
CA ASP A 184 -2.12 -15.78 2.70
C ASP A 184 -2.77 -14.90 1.62
N LEU A 185 -1.93 -14.17 0.87
CA LEU A 185 -2.34 -13.23 -0.20
C LEU A 185 -2.57 -13.94 -1.55
N LEU A 186 -3.17 -15.13 -1.53
CA LEU A 186 -3.58 -15.84 -2.75
C LEU A 186 -4.79 -15.16 -3.44
N SER A 187 -5.38 -14.14 -2.81
CA SER A 187 -6.46 -13.31 -3.31
C SER A 187 -6.00 -11.90 -3.69
N ILE A 188 -6.72 -11.30 -4.64
CA ILE A 188 -6.65 -9.88 -5.03
C ILE A 188 -6.54 -9.01 -3.76
N PRO A 189 -5.69 -7.97 -3.73
CA PRO A 189 -5.61 -7.08 -2.57
C PRO A 189 -7.00 -6.56 -2.20
N LEU A 190 -7.25 -6.44 -0.90
CA LEU A 190 -8.54 -5.97 -0.39
C LEU A 190 -8.87 -4.61 -1.03
N ASP A 191 -10.09 -4.44 -1.51
CA ASP A 191 -10.53 -3.18 -2.13
C ASP A 191 -11.85 -2.72 -1.51
N VAL A 192 -11.78 -2.35 -0.23
CA VAL A 192 -12.90 -1.78 0.52
C VAL A 192 -12.68 -0.28 0.61
N ARG A 193 -13.62 0.47 0.05
CA ARG A 193 -13.58 1.95 -0.05
C ARG A 193 -14.81 2.63 0.53
N GLU A 194 -15.75 1.84 1.01
CA GLU A 194 -17.04 2.31 1.51
C GLU A 194 -17.33 1.69 2.87
N ALA A 195 -17.99 2.46 3.73
CA ALA A 195 -18.52 1.95 4.98
C ALA A 195 -19.91 2.51 5.26
N THR A 196 -20.77 1.66 5.84
CA THR A 196 -22.07 2.01 6.38
C THR A 196 -22.18 1.41 7.77
N LEU A 197 -22.62 2.20 8.74
CA LEU A 197 -22.80 1.78 10.12
C LEU A 197 -23.79 2.69 10.86
N SER A 198 -24.36 2.22 11.96
CA SER A 198 -25.11 3.05 12.90
C SER A 198 -24.30 3.26 14.16
N PHE A 199 -24.41 4.44 14.78
CA PHE A 199 -23.76 4.72 16.05
C PHE A 199 -24.70 5.39 17.06
N ALA A 200 -24.43 5.18 18.34
CA ALA A 200 -25.18 5.79 19.45
C ALA A 200 -24.33 5.77 20.74
N PRO A 201 -24.71 6.52 21.79
CA PRO A 201 -24.04 6.40 23.08
C PRO A 201 -24.25 5.00 23.66
N GLY A 202 -23.17 4.38 24.14
CA GLY A 202 -23.18 3.04 24.72
C GLY A 202 -21.84 2.34 24.61
N GLU A 203 -21.78 1.12 25.11
CA GLU A 203 -20.65 0.22 24.87
C GLU A 203 -20.90 -0.60 23.61
N SER A 204 -19.90 -0.70 22.74
CA SER A 204 -19.97 -1.61 21.60
C SER A 204 -20.05 -3.04 22.13
N ALA A 205 -21.12 -3.76 21.79
CA ALA A 205 -21.14 -5.20 22.03
C ALA A 205 -20.01 -5.84 21.21
N PRO A 206 -19.31 -6.87 21.73
CA PRO A 206 -18.35 -7.60 20.92
C PRO A 206 -19.11 -8.18 19.73
N LEU A 207 -18.79 -7.70 18.52
CA LEU A 207 -19.32 -8.25 17.30
C LEU A 207 -18.89 -9.71 17.26
N SER A 208 -19.85 -10.64 17.30
CA SER A 208 -19.59 -12.02 16.85
C SER A 208 -19.11 -11.91 15.43
N SER A 209 -17.91 -12.43 15.14
CA SER A 209 -17.20 -12.33 13.86
C SER A 209 -18.17 -12.27 12.68
N ALA A 210 -18.57 -11.05 12.29
CA ALA A 210 -19.32 -10.84 11.07
C ALA A 210 -18.37 -11.29 9.97
N GLY A 211 -18.85 -12.27 9.20
CA GLY A 211 -18.03 -13.18 8.42
C GLY A 211 -16.90 -12.49 7.68
N GLU A 212 -15.78 -13.22 7.57
CA GLU A 212 -14.81 -13.05 6.49
C GLU A 212 -15.47 -12.35 5.32
N ALA A 213 -15.04 -11.12 5.06
CA ALA A 213 -15.42 -10.42 3.85
C ALA A 213 -15.03 -11.36 2.72
N GLN A 214 -16.01 -12.14 2.23
CA GLN A 214 -15.79 -13.01 1.10
C GLN A 214 -15.40 -12.06 -0.03
N PRO A 215 -14.22 -12.25 -0.65
CA PRO A 215 -13.88 -11.47 -1.82
C PRO A 215 -15.02 -11.69 -2.81
N GLY A 216 -15.79 -10.62 -3.05
CA GLY A 216 -16.80 -10.62 -4.07
C GLY A 216 -16.12 -11.09 -5.35
N SER A 217 -16.74 -12.03 -6.05
CA SER A 217 -16.28 -12.47 -7.36
C SER A 217 -16.45 -11.33 -8.35
N VAL A 218 -15.57 -10.34 -8.28
CA VAL A 218 -15.44 -9.31 -9.29
C VAL A 218 -14.76 -9.98 -10.45
N SER A 219 -15.55 -10.30 -11.47
CA SER A 219 -15.06 -10.73 -12.77
C SER A 219 -14.00 -9.74 -13.24
N ARG A 220 -12.78 -10.25 -13.40
CA ARG A 220 -11.60 -9.55 -13.93
C ARG A 220 -11.97 -8.54 -15.03
N PRO A 221 -11.78 -7.23 -14.83
CA PRO A 221 -11.33 -6.37 -15.90
C PRO A 221 -9.85 -6.71 -16.12
N GLY A 222 -9.54 -7.31 -17.26
CA GLY A 222 -8.20 -7.82 -17.54
C GLY A 222 -7.13 -6.73 -17.52
N LEU A 223 -6.41 -6.60 -16.41
CA LEU A 223 -5.08 -6.01 -16.40
C LEU A 223 -4.08 -7.11 -16.80
N ALA A 224 -3.78 -7.13 -18.09
CA ALA A 224 -2.48 -7.47 -18.68
C ALA A 224 -1.77 -8.79 -18.32
N GLY A 225 -2.51 -9.88 -18.06
CA GLY A 225 -1.99 -11.21 -18.41
C GLY A 225 -1.89 -11.39 -19.92
N GLY A 226 -2.89 -10.88 -20.66
CA GLY A 226 -2.98 -10.99 -22.13
C GLY A 226 -1.98 -10.12 -22.87
N ALA A 227 -1.83 -8.84 -22.53
CA ALA A 227 -0.91 -7.95 -23.24
C ALA A 227 0.58 -8.30 -23.03
N PHE A 228 0.95 -8.73 -21.81
CA PHE A 228 2.30 -9.21 -21.55
C PHE A 228 2.54 -10.59 -22.17
N ALA A 229 1.58 -11.52 -22.08
CA ALA A 229 1.67 -12.81 -22.77
C ALA A 229 1.72 -12.64 -24.30
N ASP A 230 0.90 -11.76 -24.88
CA ASP A 230 0.91 -11.42 -26.31
C ASP A 230 2.24 -10.76 -26.71
N LEU A 231 2.78 -9.87 -25.87
CA LEU A 231 4.07 -9.26 -26.13
C LEU A 231 5.20 -10.30 -26.05
N VAL A 232 5.19 -11.20 -25.07
CA VAL A 232 6.16 -12.29 -24.92
C VAL A 232 6.01 -13.33 -26.03
N GLU A 233 4.80 -13.64 -26.48
CA GLU A 233 4.56 -14.56 -27.59
C GLU A 233 5.03 -13.95 -28.91
N ARG A 234 4.82 -12.64 -29.09
CA ARG A 234 5.20 -11.90 -30.30
C ARG A 234 6.69 -11.54 -30.35
N THR A 235 7.34 -11.30 -29.21
CA THR A 235 8.78 -10.92 -29.13
C THR A 235 9.69 -12.06 -28.68
N GLY A 236 9.14 -13.14 -28.11
CA GLY A 236 9.86 -14.30 -27.59
C GLY A 236 10.78 -14.94 -28.62
N PRO A 237 10.34 -15.22 -29.87
CA PRO A 237 11.21 -15.75 -30.90
C PRO A 237 12.39 -14.82 -31.24
N LEU A 238 12.15 -13.50 -31.21
CA LEU A 238 13.18 -12.49 -31.45
C LEU A 238 14.18 -12.41 -30.30
N MET A 239 13.69 -12.49 -29.06
CA MET A 239 14.49 -12.51 -27.83
C MET A 239 15.38 -13.76 -27.78
N LEU A 240 14.82 -14.91 -28.15
CA LEU A 240 15.52 -16.20 -28.19
C LEU A 240 16.59 -16.20 -29.29
N LEU A 241 16.29 -15.62 -30.45
CA LEU A 241 17.28 -15.38 -31.51
C LEU A 241 18.39 -14.43 -31.06
N ALA A 242 18.05 -13.33 -30.38
CA ALA A 242 19.03 -12.37 -29.86
C ALA A 242 19.96 -13.02 -28.81
N LEU A 243 19.42 -13.85 -27.90
CA LEU A 243 20.20 -14.62 -26.94
C LEU A 243 21.11 -15.65 -27.63
N LEU A 244 20.61 -16.38 -28.62
CA LEU A 244 21.39 -17.34 -29.40
C LEU A 244 22.53 -16.64 -30.18
N LEU A 245 22.25 -15.49 -30.78
CA LEU A 245 23.26 -14.70 -31.48
C LEU A 245 24.30 -14.17 -30.49
N ALA A 246 23.89 -13.62 -29.34
CA ALA A 246 24.81 -13.16 -28.30
C ALA A 246 25.71 -14.31 -27.80
N PHE A 247 25.14 -15.49 -27.55
CA PHE A 247 25.92 -16.67 -27.15
C PHE A 247 26.88 -17.13 -28.26
N GLY A 248 26.42 -17.16 -29.51
CA GLY A 248 27.22 -17.55 -30.66
C GLY A 248 28.38 -16.59 -30.91
N PHE A 249 28.14 -15.28 -30.88
CA PHE A 249 29.18 -14.26 -30.96
C PHE A 249 30.15 -14.33 -29.79
N GLY A 250 29.66 -14.54 -28.56
CA GLY A 250 30.52 -14.74 -27.38
C GLY A 250 31.42 -15.97 -27.51
N ALA A 251 30.89 -17.08 -28.00
CA ALA A 251 31.66 -18.31 -28.24
C ALA A 251 32.70 -18.15 -29.35
N ILE A 252 32.34 -17.48 -30.46
CA ILE A 252 33.28 -17.17 -31.55
C ILE A 252 34.40 -16.24 -31.06
N HIS A 253 34.08 -15.25 -30.22
CA HIS A 253 35.08 -14.35 -29.63
C HIS A 253 36.05 -15.09 -28.70
N ALA A 254 35.55 -16.05 -27.92
CA ALA A 254 36.37 -16.90 -27.05
C ALA A 254 37.29 -17.88 -27.82
N LEU A 255 36.96 -18.23 -29.07
CA LEU A 255 37.74 -19.11 -29.93
C LEU A 255 38.71 -18.36 -30.87
N GLY A 256 38.74 -17.02 -30.80
CA GLY A 256 39.68 -16.19 -31.54
C GLY A 256 41.12 -16.39 -31.06
N PRO A 257 42.13 -16.34 -31.95
CA PRO A 257 43.51 -16.57 -31.57
C PRO A 257 43.99 -15.45 -30.62
N GLY A 258 44.28 -15.83 -29.37
CA GLY A 258 44.69 -14.92 -28.29
C GLY A 258 44.25 -15.35 -26.88
N HIS A 259 43.26 -16.24 -26.77
CA HIS A 259 42.77 -16.75 -25.47
C HIS A 259 42.61 -18.27 -25.48
N GLY A 260 43.74 -18.94 -25.27
CA GLY A 260 43.88 -20.36 -24.98
C GLY A 260 45.27 -20.59 -24.40
#